data_AF-A0A2P4PUC8-F1
#
_entry.id   AF-A0A2P4PUC8-F1
#
_cell.length_a   1.000
_cell.length_b   1.000
_cell.length_c   1.000
_cell.angle_alpha   90.00
_cell.angle_beta   90.00
_cell.angle_gamma   90.00
#
_symmetry.space_group_name_H-M   'P 1'
#
loop_
_entity.id
_entity.type
_entity.pdbx_description
1 polymer ?
#
loop_
_entity_poly.entity_id
_entity_poly.type
_entity_poly.pdbx_seq_one_letter_code
_entity_poly.pdbx_strand_id
1 'polypeptide(L)' 'MKYTHLYIYQNFDSQIHLTHEAKRCFSEIEFLSCSTGIKDNIISILTETCKSIKKLELFIKLVDNNYGIV' A
#
# COMPACT_ATOMS: atom_id res chain seq x y z
N MET A 1 13.77 -1.60 15.75
CA MET A 1 13.04 -0.42 15.24
C MET A 1 11.72 -0.89 14.66
N LYS A 2 10.61 -0.20 14.97
CA LYS A 2 9.28 -0.48 14.41
C LYS A 2 9.03 0.50 13.27
N TYR A 3 8.63 -0.01 12.10
CA TYR A 3 8.17 0.83 10.99
C TYR A 3 6.65 0.87 11.04
N THR A 4 6.09 2.06 11.22
CA THR A 4 4.63 2.25 11.31
C THR A 4 4.08 3.05 10.14
N HIS A 5 4.93 3.62 9.30
CA HIS A 5 4.55 4.46 8.17
C HIS A 5 5.04 3.83 6.88
N LEU A 6 4.12 3.66 5.93
CA LEU A 6 4.38 3.11 4.62
C LEU A 6 4.00 4.15 3.55
N TYR A 7 4.97 4.47 2.69
CA TYR A 7 4.80 5.39 1.57
C TYR A 7 5.01 4.64 0.26
N ILE A 8 4.00 4.60 -0.59
CA ILE A 8 4.04 3.92 -1.88
C ILE A 8 3.73 4.95 -2.97
N TYR A 9 4.80 5.42 -3.61
CA TYR A 9 4.70 6.31 -4.76
C TYR A 9 4.47 5.52 -6.05
N GLN A 10 4.18 6.26 -7.12
CA GLN A 10 3.76 5.72 -8.42
C GLN A 10 4.73 4.68 -9.01
N ASN A 11 4.23 3.83 -9.91
CA ASN A 11 4.98 2.79 -10.64
C ASN A 11 5.60 1.72 -9.73
N PHE A 12 4.96 1.42 -8.61
CA PHE A 12 5.32 0.26 -7.80
C PHE A 12 4.95 -1.03 -8.54
N ASP A 13 5.78 -1.41 -9.52
CA ASP A 13 5.67 -2.61 -10.34
C ASP A 13 6.54 -3.75 -9.79
N SER A 14 6.77 -3.75 -8.48
CA SER A 14 7.39 -4.92 -7.86
C SER A 14 6.31 -5.96 -7.65
N GLN A 15 6.49 -7.15 -8.23
CA GLN A 15 5.72 -8.31 -7.81
C GLN A 15 6.11 -8.58 -6.36
N ILE A 16 5.33 -8.07 -5.41
CA ILE A 16 5.64 -8.19 -3.99
C ILE A 16 5.41 -9.64 -3.58
N HIS A 17 6.45 -10.47 -3.65
CA HIS A 17 6.48 -11.72 -2.91
C HIS A 17 6.86 -11.40 -1.46
N LEU A 18 5.85 -11.19 -0.61
CA LEU A 18 6.08 -10.98 0.81
C LEU A 18 6.52 -12.29 1.47
N THR A 19 7.75 -12.30 1.98
CA THR A 19 8.15 -13.34 2.94
C THR A 19 7.28 -13.24 4.20
N HIS A 20 7.23 -14.30 5.00
CA HIS A 20 6.42 -14.32 6.22
C HIS A 20 6.81 -13.18 7.19
N GLU A 21 8.10 -12.89 7.29
CA GLU A 21 8.64 -11.79 8.09
C GLU A 21 8.17 -10.44 7.58
N ALA A 22 8.14 -10.25 6.26
CA ALA A 22 7.63 -9.03 5.67
C ALA A 22 6.16 -8.83 6.01
N LYS A 23 5.31 -9.87 5.89
CA LYS A 23 3.89 -9.79 6.28
C LYS A 23 3.71 -9.32 7.74
N ARG A 24 4.57 -9.79 8.65
CA ARG A 24 4.56 -9.33 10.05
C ARG A 24 4.90 -7.84 10.16
N CYS A 25 5.93 -7.36 9.46
CA CYS A 25 6.26 -5.93 9.41
C CYS A 25 5.08 -5.09 8.87
N PHE A 26 4.40 -5.54 7.82
CA PHE A 26 3.23 -4.84 7.27
C PHE A 26 2.04 -4.81 8.24
N SER A 27 1.85 -5.85 9.06
CA SER A 27 0.77 -5.88 10.07
C SER A 27 0.87 -4.78 11.13
N GLU A 28 2.06 -4.21 11.28
CA GLU A 28 2.37 -3.16 12.24
C GLU A 28 2.23 -1.74 11.67
N ILE A 29 1.90 -1.60 10.39
CA ILE A 29 1.70 -0.31 9.71
C ILE A 29 0.44 0.37 10.23
N GLU A 30 0.58 1.62 10.65
CA GLU A 30 -0.47 2.47 11.20
C GLU A 30 -0.81 3.64 10.26
N PHE A 31 0.11 4.01 9.38
CA PHE A 31 -0.08 5.06 8.38
C PHE A 31 0.28 4.55 6.99
N LEU A 32 -0.65 4.65 6.05
CA LEU A 32 -0.44 4.33 4.65
C LEU A 32 -0.65 5.58 3.79
N SER A 33 0.35 5.91 2.99
CA SER A 33 0.27 6.96 1.98
C SER A 33 0.55 6.37 0.61
N CYS A 34 -0.39 6.49 -0.33
CA CYS A 34 -0.31 5.79 -1.60
C CYS A 34 -0.98 6.53 -2.76
N SER A 35 -0.51 6.28 -3.98
CA SER A 35 -1.09 6.86 -5.21
C SER A 35 -2.34 6.11 -5.66
N THR A 36 -3.35 6.81 -6.20
CA THR A 36 -4.57 6.16 -6.74
C THR A 36 -4.31 5.28 -7.96
N GLY A 37 -3.23 5.55 -8.71
CA GLY A 37 -2.79 4.72 -9.84
C GLY A 37 -1.95 3.48 -9.46
N ILE A 38 -2.08 2.95 -8.25
CA ILE A 38 -1.41 1.69 -7.85
C ILE A 38 -2.17 0.50 -8.43
N LYS A 39 -1.44 -0.55 -8.85
CA LYS A 39 -2.03 -1.77 -9.41
C LYS A 39 -2.87 -2.52 -8.36
N ASP A 40 -4.00 -3.07 -8.79
CA ASP A 40 -4.95 -3.81 -7.92
C ASP A 40 -4.31 -4.95 -7.12
N ASN A 41 -3.32 -5.63 -7.69
CA ASN A 41 -2.60 -6.71 -6.99
C ASN A 41 -1.84 -6.19 -5.75
N ILE A 42 -1.28 -4.98 -5.81
CA ILE A 42 -0.63 -4.34 -4.68
C ILE A 42 -1.68 -3.94 -3.63
N ILE A 43 -2.82 -3.38 -4.06
CA ILE A 43 -3.92 -3.01 -3.16
C ILE A 43 -4.43 -4.24 -2.39
N SER A 44 -4.58 -5.38 -3.06
CA SER A 44 -4.98 -6.64 -2.43
C SER A 44 -3.98 -7.09 -1.36
N ILE A 45 -2.68 -7.03 -1.65
CA ILE A 45 -1.62 -7.43 -0.71
C ILE A 45 -1.61 -6.49 0.51
N LEU A 46 -1.73 -5.18 0.30
CA LEU A 46 -1.77 -4.20 1.38
C LEU A 46 -2.99 -4.41 2.28
N THR A 47 -4.15 -4.67 1.70
CA THR A 47 -5.38 -4.95 2.44
C THR A 47 -5.28 -6.24 3.26
N GLU A 48 -4.65 -7.30 2.72
CA GLU A 48 -4.44 -8.56 3.44
C GLU A 48 -3.49 -8.40 4.65
N THR A 49 -2.47 -7.56 4.50
CA THR A 49 -1.33 -7.50 5.44
C THR A 49 -1.37 -6.34 6.41
N CYS A 50 -1.77 -5.15 5.99
CA CYS A 50 -1.75 -3.92 6.79
C CYS A 50 -2.99 -3.81 7.69
N LYS A 51 -3.05 -4.65 8.73
CA LYS A 51 -4.21 -4.78 9.63
C LYS A 51 -4.38 -3.67 10.68
N SER A 52 -3.39 -2.78 10.81
CA SER A 52 -3.35 -1.77 11.88
C SER A 52 -3.49 -0.33 11.37
N ILE A 53 -3.89 -0.12 10.11
CA ILE A 53 -3.98 1.22 9.51
C ILE A 53 -4.97 2.09 10.30
N LYS A 54 -4.47 3.24 10.77
CA LYS A 54 -5.23 4.30 11.47
C LYS A 54 -5.43 5.54 10.61
N LYS A 55 -4.52 5.80 9.66
CA LYS A 55 -4.60 6.94 8.75
C LYS A 55 -4.20 6.52 7.33
N LEU A 56 -5.05 6.89 6.38
CA LEU A 56 -4.85 6.68 4.95
C LEU A 56 -4.72 8.05 4.26
N GLU A 57 -3.70 8.20 3.44
CA GLU A 57 -3.48 9.38 2.59
C GLU A 57 -3.37 8.96 1.13
N LEU A 58 -4.21 9.53 0.27
CA LEU A 58 -4.30 9.18 -1.13
C LEU A 58 -3.79 10.32 -2.00
N PHE A 59 -2.79 10.03 -2.83
CA PHE A 59 -2.34 10.94 -3.88
C PHE A 59 -3.10 10.64 -5.16
N ILE A 60 -4.09 11.46 -5.47
CA ILE A 60 -4.86 11.38 -6.72
C ILE A 60 -4.08 12.07 -7.82
N LYS A 61 -3.71 11.34 -8.86
CA LYS A 61 -3.09 11.96 -10.04
C LYS A 61 -4.15 12.48 -10.98
N LEU A 62 -3.90 13.63 -11.60
CA LEU A 62 -4.85 14.29 -12.51
C LEU A 62 -4.87 13.67 -13.92
N VAL A 63 -3.97 12.73 -14.21
CA VAL A 63 -3.81 12.09 -15.53
C VAL A 63 -3.52 10.60 -15.32
N ASP A 64 -4.16 9.73 -16.11
CA ASP A 64 -4.07 8.26 -16.09
C ASP A 64 -4.71 7.51 -14.90
N ASN A 65 -5.89 7.93 -14.44
CA ASN A 65 -6.69 7.18 -13.45
C ASN A 65 -7.62 6.15 -14.14
N ASN A 66 -7.06 5.08 -14.68
CA ASN A 66 -7.87 3.98 -15.24
C ASN A 66 -8.27 2.92 -14.19
N TYR A 67 -7.88 3.11 -12.93
CA TYR A 67 -8.14 2.18 -11.83
C TYR A 67 -9.06 2.85 -10.81
N GLY A 68 -10.24 2.24 -10.59
CA GLY A 68 -11.21 2.70 -9.61
C GLY A 68 -10.85 2.24 -8.20
N ILE A 69 -11.08 3.09 -7.21
CA ILE A 69 -11.09 2.69 -5.81
C ILE A 69 -12.52 2.21 -5.51
N VAL A 70 -12.70 0.92 -5.21
CA VAL A 70 -13.97 0.31 -4.80
C VAL A 70 -13.93 -0.01 -3.31
#